data_AF-A0A661VPT1-F1
#
_entry.id   AF-A0A661VPT1-F1
#
_cell.length_a   1.000
_cell.length_b   1.000
_cell.length_c   1.000
_cell.angle_alpha   90.00
_cell.angle_beta   90.00
_cell.angle_gamma   90.00
#
_symmetry.space_group_name_H-M   'P 1'
#
loop_
_entity.id
_entity.type
_entity.pdbx_description
1 polymer ?
#
loop_
_entity_poly.entity_id
_entity_poly.type
_entity_poly.pdbx_seq_one_letter_code
_entity_poly.pdbx_strand_id
1 'polypeptide(L)'
;MRYAEVAVNCPLRRPRTFTYTIPPGARLKPGCAVWVPFGPRVIQGVVFGLTDQSEIEETRPIAEVIDPEPLLAPHQLELASWISENYLSPLFDAAALMLPPGFERRVLTFFQPAPEISEDVLSGLPPEQRRVLRLLLKHGKMEFRRIKRKVSRAEAHLAQLSRRGLVLRSQELERPRVGPRLVPYLSLALSAEQISPEVERLRKRRAFKQAELLQLLLAEGRLEASEARRQLKVSASAVKALERKGLIRVERLRVHRDPLAHLALIPTAPPELTSDQERAWLPLREAIHRGEGDVFLLHGVTGSGKTELYLRALAETISQGRKAIVLVPEIALTPQTISRFASRFPQRVAVLHSRLSPGEQFDEW
;
A
#
# COMPACT_ATOMS: atom_id res chain seq x y z
N MET A 1 -24.68 -11.53 -11.73
CA MET A 1 -23.93 -11.99 -10.55
C MET A 1 -24.52 -11.36 -9.30
N ARG A 2 -25.19 -12.18 -8.48
CA ARG A 2 -25.83 -11.76 -7.22
C ARG A 2 -24.97 -12.03 -5.99
N TYR A 3 -24.03 -12.96 -6.09
CA TYR A 3 -23.21 -13.41 -4.97
C TYR A 3 -21.72 -13.42 -5.32
N ALA A 4 -20.90 -13.32 -4.28
CA ALA A 4 -19.45 -13.40 -4.37
C ALA A 4 -18.91 -14.49 -3.43
N GLU A 5 -17.96 -15.26 -3.94
CA GLU A 5 -17.19 -16.23 -3.17
C GLU A 5 -15.97 -15.54 -2.59
N VAL A 6 -15.91 -15.42 -1.27
CA VAL A 6 -14.89 -14.63 -0.57
C VAL A 6 -14.05 -15.52 0.34
N ALA A 7 -12.74 -15.53 0.12
CA ALA A 7 -11.77 -16.06 1.08
C ALA A 7 -11.57 -15.02 2.18
N VAL A 8 -11.78 -15.40 3.44
CA VAL A 8 -11.80 -14.45 4.57
C VAL A 8 -10.56 -14.57 5.46
N ASN A 9 -10.10 -13.44 6.02
CA ASN A 9 -8.99 -13.36 6.97
C ASN A 9 -9.39 -13.93 8.34
N CYS A 10 -9.43 -15.25 8.40
CA CYS A 10 -9.77 -16.03 9.58
C CYS A 10 -8.92 -17.31 9.57
N PRO A 11 -8.36 -17.74 10.72
CA PRO A 11 -7.61 -18.99 10.80
C PRO A 11 -8.53 -20.20 10.59
N LEU A 12 -8.70 -20.60 9.34
CA LEU A 12 -9.52 -21.73 8.92
C LEU A 12 -8.63 -22.96 8.69
N ARG A 13 -9.13 -24.14 9.04
CA ARG A 13 -8.39 -25.39 8.82
C ARG A 13 -8.46 -25.92 7.39
N ARG A 14 -9.27 -25.32 6.52
CA ARG A 14 -9.49 -25.76 5.13
C ARG A 14 -9.53 -24.56 4.18
N PRO A 15 -9.04 -24.73 2.94
CA PRO A 15 -9.24 -23.78 1.84
C PRO A 15 -10.73 -23.69 1.54
N ARG A 16 -11.40 -22.63 1.99
CA ARG A 16 -12.82 -22.41 1.70
C ARG A 16 -13.09 -20.92 1.50
N THR A 17 -13.98 -20.66 0.57
CA THR A 17 -14.67 -19.38 0.42
C THR A 17 -15.99 -19.41 1.18
N PHE A 18 -16.55 -18.24 1.39
CA PHE A 18 -17.90 -18.06 1.91
C PHE A 18 -18.69 -17.19 0.93
N THR A 19 -19.95 -17.56 0.72
CA THR A 19 -20.86 -16.86 -0.18
C THR A 19 -21.46 -15.62 0.50
N TYR A 20 -21.34 -14.46 -0.15
CA TYR A 20 -21.92 -13.19 0.29
C TYR A 20 -22.77 -12.56 -0.80
N THR A 21 -23.84 -11.85 -0.42
CA THR A 21 -24.63 -11.06 -1.37
C THR A 21 -23.85 -9.82 -1.81
N ILE A 22 -23.89 -9.50 -3.10
CA ILE A 22 -23.32 -8.27 -3.64
C ILE A 22 -24.33 -7.13 -3.45
N PRO A 23 -23.99 -6.04 -2.72
CA PRO A 23 -24.88 -4.89 -2.57
C PRO A 23 -25.20 -4.25 -3.94
N PRO A 24 -26.43 -3.74 -4.14
CA PRO A 24 -26.80 -3.09 -5.40
C PRO A 24 -25.88 -1.89 -5.69
N GLY A 25 -25.36 -1.83 -6.91
CA GLY A 25 -24.45 -0.76 -7.35
C GLY A 25 -22.97 -0.97 -6.99
N ALA A 26 -22.61 -2.00 -6.22
CA ALA A 26 -21.23 -2.32 -5.94
C ALA A 26 -20.53 -2.85 -7.21
N ARG A 27 -19.42 -2.21 -7.61
CA ARG A 27 -18.53 -2.75 -8.64
C ARG A 27 -17.61 -3.76 -7.98
N LEU A 28 -17.70 -5.02 -8.40
CA LEU A 28 -16.93 -6.12 -7.83
C LEU A 28 -16.44 -7.06 -8.92
N LYS A 29 -15.18 -7.47 -8.82
CA LYS A 29 -14.54 -8.46 -9.68
C LYS A 29 -13.76 -9.46 -8.81
N PRO A 30 -13.48 -10.68 -9.31
CA PRO A 30 -12.47 -11.54 -8.68
C PRO A 30 -11.15 -10.78 -8.52
N GLY A 31 -10.49 -10.97 -7.38
CA GLY A 31 -9.28 -10.24 -6.98
C GLY A 31 -9.53 -8.95 -6.21
N CYS A 32 -10.78 -8.45 -6.18
CA CYS A 32 -11.13 -7.32 -5.32
C CYS A 32 -11.08 -7.72 -3.85
N ALA A 33 -10.67 -6.78 -3.01
CA ALA A 33 -10.68 -6.96 -1.57
C ALA A 33 -11.91 -6.29 -0.95
N VAL A 34 -12.48 -6.95 0.05
CA VAL A 34 -13.77 -6.60 0.63
C VAL A 34 -13.75 -6.72 2.14
N TRP A 35 -14.64 -5.96 2.79
CA TRP A 35 -15.02 -6.17 4.17
C TRP A 35 -16.30 -6.98 4.22
N VAL A 36 -16.28 -8.08 4.96
CA VAL A 36 -17.42 -8.97 5.07
C VAL A 36 -17.76 -9.27 6.53
N PRO A 37 -19.06 -9.39 6.88
CA PRO A 37 -19.46 -9.84 8.20
C PRO A 37 -19.13 -11.33 8.37
N PHE A 38 -18.43 -11.68 9.45
CA PHE A 38 -18.10 -13.06 9.81
C PHE A 38 -18.38 -13.28 11.29
N GLY A 39 -19.51 -13.93 11.58
CA GLY A 39 -20.03 -14.06 12.94
C GLY A 39 -20.36 -12.68 13.55
N PRO A 40 -19.80 -12.29 14.71
CA PRO A 40 -20.04 -11.00 15.36
C PRO A 40 -19.03 -9.90 14.95
N ARG A 41 -18.14 -10.17 13.99
CA ARG A 41 -17.07 -9.27 13.56
C ARG A 41 -17.21 -8.97 12.08
N VAL A 42 -16.63 -7.86 11.64
CA VAL A 42 -16.31 -7.61 10.24
C VAL A 42 -14.84 -7.95 10.04
N ILE A 43 -14.51 -8.66 8.97
CA ILE A 43 -13.14 -9.04 8.62
C ILE A 43 -12.87 -8.80 7.15
N GLN A 44 -11.58 -8.76 6.81
CA GLN A 44 -11.13 -8.58 5.43
C GLN A 44 -11.29 -9.90 4.66
N GLY A 45 -11.55 -9.80 3.37
CA GLY A 45 -11.56 -10.94 2.46
C GLY A 45 -11.14 -10.55 1.05
N VAL A 46 -10.87 -11.56 0.24
CA VAL A 46 -10.56 -11.44 -1.19
C VAL A 46 -11.61 -12.22 -1.96
N VAL A 47 -12.16 -11.61 -3.00
CA VAL A 47 -13.14 -12.26 -3.88
C VAL A 47 -12.40 -13.22 -4.82
N PHE A 48 -12.76 -14.50 -4.79
CA PHE A 48 -12.22 -15.53 -5.68
C PHE A 48 -13.13 -15.83 -6.87
N GLY A 49 -14.43 -15.64 -6.70
CA GLY A 49 -15.41 -15.93 -7.73
C GLY A 49 -16.68 -15.11 -7.56
N LEU A 50 -17.46 -15.04 -8.64
CA LEU A 50 -18.77 -14.40 -8.65
C LEU A 50 -19.77 -15.42 -9.21
N THR A 51 -20.93 -15.51 -8.59
CA THR A 51 -21.97 -16.50 -8.95
C THR A 51 -23.36 -15.89 -8.90
N ASP A 52 -24.28 -16.46 -9.67
CA ASP A 52 -25.72 -16.13 -9.61
C ASP A 52 -26.51 -17.07 -8.70
N GLN A 53 -25.90 -18.18 -8.28
CA GLN A 53 -26.49 -19.17 -7.40
C GLN A 53 -25.75 -19.21 -6.07
N SER A 54 -26.51 -19.28 -4.97
CA SER A 54 -25.98 -19.52 -3.64
C SER A 54 -26.32 -20.94 -3.23
N GLU A 55 -25.36 -21.67 -2.68
CA GLU A 55 -25.61 -22.98 -2.05
C GLU A 55 -26.38 -22.86 -0.73
N ILE A 56 -26.59 -21.62 -0.26
CA ILE A 56 -27.15 -21.28 1.04
C ILE A 56 -28.32 -20.30 0.88
N GLU A 57 -29.42 -20.53 1.59
CA GLU A 57 -30.61 -19.67 1.52
C GLU A 57 -30.40 -18.29 2.13
N GLU A 58 -29.70 -18.21 3.27
CA GLU A 58 -29.44 -16.96 3.99
C GLU A 58 -27.99 -16.49 3.85
N THR A 59 -27.75 -15.55 2.94
CA THR A 59 -26.45 -14.89 2.78
C THR A 59 -26.45 -13.52 3.45
N ARG A 60 -25.31 -13.14 4.02
CA ARG A 60 -25.09 -11.76 4.48
C ARG A 60 -24.55 -10.90 3.33
N PRO A 61 -24.85 -9.59 3.29
CA PRO A 61 -24.27 -8.70 2.28
C PRO A 61 -22.79 -8.41 2.58
N ILE A 62 -22.01 -8.15 1.54
CA ILE A 62 -20.69 -7.53 1.66
C ILE A 62 -20.86 -6.18 2.35
N ALA A 63 -20.06 -5.91 3.38
CA ALA A 63 -20.18 -4.68 4.15
C ALA A 63 -19.65 -3.47 3.38
N GLU A 64 -18.48 -3.61 2.74
CA GLU A 64 -17.82 -2.56 1.99
C GLU A 64 -16.80 -3.14 1.00
N VAL A 65 -16.65 -2.53 -0.18
CA VAL A 65 -15.57 -2.85 -1.13
C VAL A 65 -14.37 -1.96 -0.83
N ILE A 66 -13.21 -2.56 -0.56
CA ILE A 66 -12.00 -1.81 -0.17
C ILE A 66 -11.42 -1.03 -1.35
N ASP A 67 -11.32 -1.71 -2.48
CA ASP A 67 -10.91 -1.16 -3.76
C ASP A 67 -11.77 -1.81 -4.85
N PRO A 68 -12.46 -1.03 -5.69
CA PRO A 68 -13.23 -1.57 -6.80
C PRO A 68 -12.36 -2.18 -7.90
N GLU A 69 -11.07 -1.85 -7.96
CA GLU A 69 -10.13 -2.50 -8.87
C GLU A 69 -9.54 -3.77 -8.21
N PRO A 70 -9.37 -4.86 -8.98
CA PRO A 70 -8.83 -6.09 -8.45
C PRO A 70 -7.36 -5.91 -8.09
N LEU A 71 -7.00 -6.26 -6.85
CA LEU A 71 -5.62 -6.22 -6.38
C LEU A 71 -4.85 -7.47 -6.82
N LEU A 72 -5.54 -8.56 -7.07
CA LEU A 72 -4.96 -9.81 -7.57
C LEU A 72 -5.50 -10.13 -8.96
N ALA A 73 -4.58 -10.47 -9.86
CA ALA A 73 -4.91 -10.97 -11.19
C ALA A 73 -5.43 -12.42 -11.14
N PRO A 74 -6.14 -12.91 -12.17
CA PRO A 74 -6.68 -14.27 -12.20
C PRO A 74 -5.64 -15.37 -11.91
N HIS A 75 -4.46 -15.29 -12.53
CA HIS A 75 -3.38 -16.24 -12.30
C HIS A 75 -2.83 -16.22 -10.86
N GLN A 76 -2.93 -15.09 -10.15
CA GLN A 76 -2.56 -15.00 -8.74
C GLN A 76 -3.61 -15.66 -7.84
N LEU A 77 -4.89 -15.59 -8.22
CA LEU A 77 -5.95 -16.33 -7.52
C LEU A 77 -5.79 -17.83 -7.71
N GLU A 78 -5.49 -18.28 -8.94
CA GLU A 78 -5.19 -19.68 -9.24
C GLU A 78 -3.97 -20.17 -8.44
N LEU A 79 -2.89 -19.37 -8.41
CA LEU A 79 -1.71 -19.67 -7.60
C LEU A 79 -2.03 -19.72 -6.10
N ALA A 80 -2.85 -18.81 -5.59
CA ALA A 80 -3.28 -18.82 -4.20
C ALA A 80 -4.06 -20.10 -3.86
N SER A 81 -4.99 -20.51 -4.73
CA SER A 81 -5.72 -21.77 -4.58
C SER A 81 -4.77 -22.97 -4.58
N TRP A 82 -3.84 -23.02 -5.54
CA TRP A 82 -2.84 -24.10 -5.62
C TRP A 82 -1.97 -24.17 -4.36
N ILE A 83 -1.46 -23.04 -3.86
CA ILE A 83 -0.69 -22.98 -2.61
C ILE A 83 -1.53 -23.49 -1.44
N SER A 84 -2.77 -23.01 -1.33
CA SER A 84 -3.66 -23.32 -0.23
C SER A 84 -4.05 -24.80 -0.18
N GLU A 85 -4.33 -25.40 -1.34
CA GLU A 85 -4.64 -26.83 -1.47
C GLU A 85 -3.40 -27.70 -1.22
N ASN A 86 -2.26 -27.36 -1.84
CA ASN A 86 -1.05 -28.17 -1.77
C ASN A 86 -0.39 -28.13 -0.37
N TYR A 87 -0.44 -26.97 0.30
CA TYR A 87 0.19 -26.78 1.61
C TYR A 87 -0.81 -26.74 2.78
N LEU A 88 -2.09 -27.02 2.53
CA LEU A 88 -3.17 -27.06 3.53
C LEU A 88 -3.26 -25.80 4.39
N SER A 89 -2.97 -24.63 3.78
CA SER A 89 -3.03 -23.33 4.44
C SER A 89 -4.37 -22.64 4.19
N PRO A 90 -4.77 -21.64 5.00
CA PRO A 90 -5.96 -20.85 4.70
C PRO A 90 -5.84 -20.12 3.35
N LEU A 91 -6.91 -20.15 2.55
CA LEU A 91 -6.91 -19.55 1.21
C LEU A 91 -6.63 -18.05 1.22
N PHE A 92 -7.14 -17.34 2.25
CA PHE A 92 -6.83 -15.93 2.43
C PHE A 92 -5.35 -15.70 2.68
N ASP A 93 -4.70 -16.51 3.52
CA ASP A 93 -3.28 -16.35 3.85
C ASP A 93 -2.40 -16.58 2.61
N ALA A 94 -2.74 -17.57 1.77
CA ALA A 94 -2.07 -17.80 0.49
C ALA A 94 -2.23 -16.60 -0.46
N ALA A 95 -3.43 -16.02 -0.55
CA ALA A 95 -3.67 -14.82 -1.35
C ALA A 95 -2.96 -13.58 -0.80
N ALA A 96 -2.89 -13.45 0.54
CA ALA A 96 -2.32 -12.31 1.23
C ALA A 96 -0.82 -12.13 0.95
N LEU A 97 -0.10 -13.21 0.62
CA LEU A 97 1.31 -13.15 0.19
C LEU A 97 1.54 -12.32 -1.08
N MET A 98 0.51 -12.12 -1.89
CA MET A 98 0.57 -11.37 -3.15
C MET A 98 -0.06 -9.98 -3.05
N LEU A 99 -0.63 -9.63 -1.90
CA LEU A 99 -1.22 -8.31 -1.65
C LEU A 99 -0.15 -7.28 -1.27
N PRO A 100 -0.42 -5.96 -1.44
CA PRO A 100 0.57 -4.96 -1.13
C PRO A 100 0.93 -4.97 0.37
N PRO A 101 2.17 -4.62 0.72
CA PRO A 101 2.61 -4.62 2.11
C PRO A 101 1.76 -3.66 2.96
N GLY A 102 1.34 -4.12 4.14
CA GLY A 102 0.46 -3.35 5.03
C GLY A 102 -1.01 -3.27 4.57
N PHE A 103 -1.40 -4.07 3.57
CA PHE A 103 -2.78 -4.20 3.12
C PHE A 103 -3.69 -4.89 4.13
N GLU A 104 -3.15 -5.87 4.86
CA GLU A 104 -3.87 -6.51 5.94
C GLU A 104 -4.21 -5.51 7.04
N ARG A 105 -5.51 -5.28 7.22
CA ARG A 105 -6.04 -4.33 8.20
C ARG A 105 -6.87 -5.05 9.23
N ARG A 106 -6.80 -4.56 10.45
CA ARG A 106 -7.64 -5.08 11.54
C ARG A 106 -8.85 -4.19 11.71
N VAL A 107 -9.97 -4.81 12.07
CA VAL A 107 -11.11 -4.07 12.60
C VAL A 107 -10.80 -3.72 14.06
N LEU A 108 -10.75 -2.42 14.32
CA LEU A 108 -10.55 -1.86 15.65
C LEU A 108 -11.91 -1.65 16.31
N THR A 109 -12.06 -2.17 17.52
CA THR A 109 -13.27 -1.90 18.31
C THR A 109 -13.06 -0.62 19.12
N PHE A 110 -13.98 0.32 18.97
CA PHE A 110 -14.03 1.56 19.73
C PHE A 110 -15.24 1.58 20.65
N PHE A 111 -15.09 2.27 21.78
CA PHE A 111 -16.16 2.54 22.71
C PHE A 111 -16.23 4.06 22.94
N GLN A 112 -17.44 4.58 23.03
CA GLN A 112 -17.70 5.99 23.31
C GLN A 112 -18.84 6.10 24.33
N PRO A 113 -18.86 7.15 25.16
CA PRO A 113 -19.97 7.35 26.09
C PRO A 113 -21.26 7.66 25.29
N ALA A 114 -22.42 7.30 25.85
CA ALA A 114 -23.69 7.78 25.35
C ALA A 114 -23.77 9.33 25.49
N PRO A 115 -24.47 10.03 24.57
CA PRO A 115 -24.49 11.49 24.53
C PRO A 115 -25.11 12.18 25.76
N GLU A 116 -25.84 11.45 26.61
CA GLU A 116 -26.46 11.98 27.84
C GLU A 116 -26.29 11.00 29.00
N ILE A 117 -25.28 11.24 29.84
CA ILE A 117 -25.04 10.45 31.05
C ILE A 117 -25.11 11.39 32.26
N SER A 118 -26.14 11.25 33.09
CA SER A 118 -26.28 12.03 34.32
C SER A 118 -25.28 11.58 35.40
N GLU A 119 -24.92 12.48 36.32
CA GLU A 119 -24.05 12.15 37.46
C GLU A 119 -24.69 11.12 38.40
N ASP A 120 -26.01 11.10 38.51
CA ASP A 120 -26.75 10.11 39.33
C ASP A 120 -26.56 8.68 38.81
N VAL A 121 -26.50 8.52 37.49
CA VAL A 121 -26.21 7.21 36.87
C VAL A 121 -24.75 6.82 37.12
N LEU A 122 -23.83 7.77 37.13
CA LEU A 122 -22.42 7.52 37.44
C LEU A 122 -22.21 7.08 38.90
N SER A 123 -22.92 7.68 39.86
CA SER A 123 -22.82 7.38 41.29
C SER A 123 -23.43 6.02 41.66
N GLY A 124 -24.41 5.52 40.88
CA GLY A 124 -25.00 4.19 41.04
C GLY A 124 -24.16 3.03 40.47
N LEU A 125 -23.08 3.30 39.72
CA LEU A 125 -22.25 2.26 39.11
C LEU A 125 -21.18 1.72 40.07
N PRO A 126 -20.82 0.42 39.96
CA PRO A 126 -19.66 -0.16 40.62
C PRO A 126 -18.36 0.63 40.33
N PRO A 127 -17.39 0.67 41.26
CA PRO A 127 -16.20 1.51 41.14
C PRO A 127 -15.43 1.35 39.83
N GLU A 128 -15.23 0.11 39.37
CA GLU A 128 -14.50 -0.18 38.12
C GLU A 128 -15.30 0.22 36.87
N GLN A 129 -16.63 0.03 36.86
CA GLN A 129 -17.48 0.48 35.75
C GLN A 129 -17.51 2.02 35.67
N ARG A 130 -17.61 2.69 36.83
CA ARG A 130 -17.53 4.16 36.92
C ARG A 130 -16.19 4.68 36.41
N ARG A 131 -15.09 3.98 36.71
CA ARG A 131 -13.75 4.32 36.22
C ARG A 131 -13.66 4.23 34.69
N VAL A 132 -14.19 3.18 34.09
CA VAL A 132 -14.26 3.04 32.61
C VAL A 132 -15.08 4.17 32.00
N LEU A 133 -16.25 4.46 32.57
CA LEU A 133 -17.15 5.49 32.03
C LEU A 133 -16.57 6.90 32.15
N ARG A 134 -15.93 7.24 33.28
CA ARG A 134 -15.19 8.50 33.45
C ARG A 134 -14.04 8.64 32.47
N LEU A 135 -13.34 7.55 32.18
CA LEU A 135 -12.25 7.54 31.19
C LEU A 135 -12.78 7.87 29.79
N LEU A 136 -13.92 7.28 29.41
CA LEU A 136 -14.59 7.53 28.13
C LEU A 136 -15.19 8.94 28.04
N LEU A 137 -15.78 9.46 29.13
CA LEU A 137 -16.26 10.86 29.17
C LEU A 137 -15.11 11.86 29.01
N LYS A 138 -13.94 11.59 29.58
CA LYS A 138 -12.77 12.47 29.47
C LYS A 138 -12.11 12.47 28.09
N HIS A 139 -12.02 11.32 27.44
CA HIS A 139 -11.28 11.17 26.18
C HIS A 139 -12.18 10.99 24.95
N GLY A 140 -13.49 10.89 25.14
CA GLY A 140 -14.46 10.58 24.08
C GLY A 140 -14.30 9.15 23.56
N LYS A 141 -14.23 9.03 22.23
CA LYS A 141 -14.09 7.74 21.54
C LYS A 141 -12.71 7.13 21.76
N MET A 142 -12.67 5.91 22.29
CA MET A 142 -11.42 5.22 22.62
C MET A 142 -11.36 3.79 22.07
N GLU A 143 -10.18 3.41 21.58
CA GLU A 143 -9.88 2.05 21.14
C GLU A 143 -9.86 1.08 22.33
N PHE A 144 -10.48 -0.10 22.18
CA PHE A 144 -10.59 -1.13 23.21
C PHE A 144 -9.23 -1.53 23.81
N ARG A 145 -8.16 -1.67 23.00
CA ARG A 145 -6.82 -2.02 23.51
C ARG A 145 -6.27 -0.96 24.45
N ARG A 146 -6.55 0.33 24.22
CA ARG A 146 -6.13 1.43 25.10
C ARG A 146 -6.88 1.39 26.43
N ILE A 147 -8.15 1.02 26.42
CA ILE A 147 -8.97 0.85 27.64
C ILE A 147 -8.46 -0.34 28.45
N LYS A 148 -8.22 -1.48 27.79
CA LYS A 148 -7.71 -2.72 28.43
C LYS A 148 -6.35 -2.53 29.12
N ARG A 149 -5.51 -1.60 28.65
CA ARG A 149 -4.25 -1.24 29.31
C ARG A 149 -4.43 -0.44 30.60
N LYS A 150 -5.56 0.27 30.75
CA LYS A 150 -5.83 1.17 31.89
C LYS A 150 -6.77 0.56 32.93
N VAL A 151 -7.56 -0.44 32.56
CA VAL A 151 -8.59 -1.05 33.41
C VAL A 151 -8.54 -2.57 33.27
N SER A 152 -8.47 -3.27 34.40
CA SER A 152 -8.58 -4.73 34.47
C SER A 152 -10.01 -5.18 34.13
N ARG A 153 -10.17 -6.38 33.53
CA ARG A 153 -11.49 -6.92 33.13
C ARG A 153 -12.35 -5.96 32.29
N ALA A 154 -11.73 -5.05 31.54
CA ALA A 154 -12.41 -4.02 30.75
C ALA A 154 -13.50 -4.58 29.82
N GLU A 155 -13.31 -5.79 29.27
CA GLU A 155 -14.27 -6.44 28.38
C GLU A 155 -15.63 -6.70 29.04
N ALA A 156 -15.62 -7.23 30.26
CA ALA A 156 -16.84 -7.51 31.02
C ALA A 156 -17.57 -6.20 31.40
N HIS A 157 -16.81 -5.20 31.85
CA HIS A 157 -17.37 -3.89 32.21
C HIS A 157 -17.97 -3.17 31.00
N LEU A 158 -17.27 -3.16 29.87
CA LEU A 158 -17.78 -2.55 28.64
C LEU A 158 -19.01 -3.29 28.10
N ALA A 159 -19.06 -4.62 28.19
CA ALA A 159 -20.23 -5.40 27.81
C ALA A 159 -21.45 -5.06 28.70
N GLN A 160 -21.26 -4.96 30.01
CA GLN A 160 -22.31 -4.58 30.97
C GLN A 160 -22.79 -3.13 30.75
N LEU A 161 -21.87 -2.19 30.55
CA LEU A 161 -22.20 -0.79 30.27
C LEU A 161 -22.90 -0.62 28.91
N SER A 162 -22.52 -1.40 27.90
CA SER A 162 -23.18 -1.40 26.59
C SER A 162 -24.62 -1.94 26.70
N ARG A 163 -24.85 -3.01 27.48
CA ARG A 163 -26.20 -3.53 27.75
C ARG A 163 -27.10 -2.52 28.46
N ARG A 164 -26.53 -1.66 29.30
CA ARG A 164 -27.24 -0.56 29.98
C ARG A 164 -27.41 0.69 29.11
N GLY A 165 -26.94 0.68 27.86
CA GLY A 165 -27.02 1.83 26.95
C GLY A 165 -26.08 2.99 27.31
N LEU A 166 -25.18 2.83 28.28
CA LEU A 166 -24.30 3.91 28.76
C LEU A 166 -23.04 4.08 27.90
N VAL A 167 -22.70 3.05 27.14
CA VAL A 167 -21.54 3.06 26.23
C VAL A 167 -21.98 2.51 24.89
N LEU A 168 -21.62 3.22 23.83
CA LEU A 168 -21.85 2.79 22.46
C LEU A 168 -20.59 2.09 21.94
N ARG A 169 -20.77 0.87 21.43
CA ARG A 169 -19.71 0.12 20.73
C ARG A 169 -19.77 0.45 19.25
N SER A 170 -18.66 0.88 18.69
CA SER A 170 -18.48 1.01 17.24
C SER A 170 -17.28 0.19 16.78
N GLN A 171 -17.28 -0.19 15.51
CA GLN A 171 -16.14 -0.81 14.87
C GLN A 171 -15.67 0.15 13.77
N GLU A 172 -14.37 0.38 13.72
CA GLU A 172 -13.75 1.14 12.63
C GLU A 172 -12.60 0.34 12.05
N LEU A 173 -12.29 0.61 10.79
CA LEU A 173 -11.17 0.00 10.10
C LEU A 173 -9.86 0.66 10.54
N GLU A 174 -8.82 -0.15 10.76
CA GLU A 174 -7.48 0.38 10.93
C GLU A 174 -7.08 1.18 9.67
N ARG A 175 -6.53 2.38 9.87
CA ARG A 175 -6.05 3.19 8.76
C ARG A 175 -4.90 2.45 8.04
N PRO A 176 -4.79 2.57 6.70
CA PRO A 176 -3.64 2.03 5.97
C PRO A 176 -2.34 2.51 6.62
N ARG A 177 -1.47 1.57 6.99
CA ARG A 177 -0.17 1.86 7.58
C ARG A 177 0.85 2.29 6.54
N VAL A 178 0.67 1.80 5.33
CA VAL A 178 1.54 2.01 4.19
C VAL A 178 0.67 2.53 3.04
N GLY A 179 1.22 3.47 2.30
CA GLY A 179 0.56 4.08 1.16
C GLY A 179 1.52 4.95 0.38
N PRO A 180 1.00 5.67 -0.63
CA PRO A 180 1.82 6.55 -1.46
C PRO A 180 2.46 7.64 -0.60
N ARG A 181 3.75 7.92 -0.84
CA ARG A 181 4.44 9.02 -0.19
C ARG A 181 4.03 10.34 -0.85
N LEU A 182 3.24 11.13 -0.14
CA LEU A 182 2.85 12.47 -0.57
C LEU A 182 3.77 13.51 0.04
N VAL A 183 4.43 14.27 -0.81
CA VAL A 183 5.38 15.30 -0.41
C VAL A 183 4.86 16.67 -0.83
N PRO A 184 4.88 17.69 0.06
CA PRO A 184 4.46 19.03 -0.29
C PRO A 184 5.48 19.68 -1.24
N TYR A 185 5.01 20.07 -2.43
CA TYR A 185 5.72 20.91 -3.38
C TYR A 185 5.16 22.33 -3.36
N LEU A 186 6.07 23.28 -3.51
CA LEU A 186 5.78 24.70 -3.63
C LEU A 186 5.81 25.07 -5.11
N SER A 187 4.81 25.81 -5.57
CA SER A 187 4.76 26.40 -6.90
C SER A 187 4.23 27.84 -6.81
N LEU A 188 4.48 28.66 -7.82
CA LEU A 188 3.91 30.00 -7.87
C LEU A 188 2.40 29.92 -8.12
N ALA A 189 1.64 30.70 -7.34
CA ALA A 189 0.20 30.80 -7.51
C ALA A 189 -0.22 31.77 -8.63
N LEU A 190 0.71 32.66 -9.00
CA LEU A 190 0.53 33.77 -9.93
C LEU A 190 1.61 33.74 -11.01
N SER A 191 1.42 34.51 -12.08
CA SER A 191 2.38 34.65 -13.16
C SER A 191 3.68 35.32 -12.70
N ALA A 192 4.77 35.10 -13.45
CA ALA A 192 6.09 35.68 -13.14
C ALA A 192 6.07 37.23 -13.07
N GLU A 193 5.26 37.86 -13.93
CA GLU A 193 5.06 39.31 -13.98
C GLU A 193 4.42 39.85 -12.70
N GLN A 194 3.53 39.08 -12.08
CA GLN A 194 2.84 39.46 -10.83
C GLN A 194 3.68 39.20 -9.58
N ILE A 195 4.58 38.20 -9.63
CA ILE A 195 5.44 37.82 -8.49
C ILE A 195 6.66 38.76 -8.38
N SER A 196 7.21 39.23 -9.50
CA SER A 196 8.43 40.06 -9.50
C SER A 196 8.30 41.37 -8.68
N PRO A 197 7.19 42.13 -8.74
CA PRO A 197 6.97 43.29 -7.86
C PRO A 197 6.85 42.92 -6.38
N GLU A 198 6.25 41.78 -6.06
CA GLU A 198 6.08 41.30 -4.68
C GLU A 198 7.43 40.87 -4.06
N VAL A 199 8.35 40.31 -4.85
CA VAL A 199 9.73 40.06 -4.43
C VAL A 199 10.42 41.34 -3.97
N GLU A 200 10.35 42.41 -4.76
CA GLU A 200 10.94 43.71 -4.42
C GLU A 200 10.29 44.34 -3.19
N ARG A 201 8.95 44.22 -3.07
CA ARG A 201 8.21 44.67 -1.88
C ARG A 201 8.65 43.93 -0.61
N LEU A 202 8.87 42.62 -0.69
CA LEU A 202 9.34 41.80 0.43
C LEU A 202 10.78 42.16 0.82
N ARG A 203 11.66 42.43 -0.14
CA ARG A 203 13.02 42.94 0.12
C ARG A 203 13.00 44.27 0.86
N LYS A 204 12.16 45.23 0.42
CA LYS A 204 11.99 46.54 1.09
C LYS A 204 11.50 46.40 2.54
N ARG A 205 10.65 45.41 2.82
CA ARG A 205 10.15 45.09 4.17
C ARG A 205 11.10 44.20 4.99
N ARG A 206 12.34 44.00 4.53
CA ARG A 206 13.35 43.12 5.16
C ARG A 206 12.93 41.66 5.30
N ALA A 207 11.96 41.20 4.51
CA ALA A 207 11.52 39.81 4.45
C ALA A 207 12.36 39.02 3.42
N PHE A 208 13.69 39.10 3.53
CA PHE A 208 14.63 38.59 2.53
C PHE A 208 14.43 37.12 2.20
N LYS A 209 14.16 36.28 3.20
CA LYS A 209 13.92 34.83 3.02
C LYS A 209 12.64 34.51 2.25
N GLN A 210 11.60 35.34 2.37
CA GLN A 210 10.39 35.18 1.57
C GLN A 210 10.64 35.60 0.11
N ALA A 211 11.42 36.66 -0.10
CA ALA A 211 11.80 37.11 -1.43
C ALA A 211 12.71 36.10 -2.15
N GLU A 212 13.73 35.55 -1.47
CA GLU A 212 14.61 34.49 -1.99
C GLU A 212 13.82 33.24 -2.41
N LEU A 213 12.82 32.83 -1.63
CA LEU A 213 11.97 31.69 -1.97
C LEU A 213 11.15 31.93 -3.25
N LEU A 214 10.55 33.12 -3.38
CA LEU A 214 9.81 33.47 -4.61
C LEU A 214 10.73 33.56 -5.82
N GLN A 215 11.96 34.05 -5.65
CA GLN A 215 12.97 34.08 -6.72
C GLN A 215 13.40 32.69 -7.15
N LEU A 216 13.62 31.78 -6.21
CA LEU A 216 13.96 30.40 -6.54
C LEU A 216 12.81 29.70 -7.27
N LEU A 217 11.57 29.95 -6.85
CA LEU A 217 10.37 29.44 -7.54
C LEU A 217 10.16 30.06 -8.93
N LEU A 218 10.58 31.31 -9.16
CA LEU A 218 10.59 31.91 -10.50
C LEU A 218 11.58 31.21 -11.44
N ALA A 219 12.72 30.73 -10.92
CA ALA A 219 13.75 30.07 -11.71
C ALA A 219 13.44 28.58 -11.96
N GLU A 220 13.02 27.85 -10.93
CA GLU A 220 12.86 26.39 -10.99
C GLU A 220 11.40 25.95 -11.21
N GLY A 221 10.44 26.87 -11.09
CA GLY A 221 9.01 26.64 -11.27
C GLY A 221 8.33 25.91 -10.10
N ARG A 222 8.89 24.76 -9.69
CA ARG A 222 8.39 23.96 -8.57
C ARG A 222 9.53 23.39 -7.73
N LEU A 223 9.31 23.32 -6.42
CA LEU A 223 10.33 22.86 -5.46
C LEU A 223 9.72 22.00 -4.36
N GLU A 224 10.46 21.01 -3.87
CA GLU A 224 10.06 20.31 -2.66
C GLU A 224 10.12 21.27 -1.46
N ALA A 225 9.06 21.36 -0.66
CA ALA A 225 9.01 22.29 0.46
C ALA A 225 10.05 21.98 1.56
N SER A 226 10.52 20.73 1.67
CA SER A 226 11.58 20.38 2.61
C SER A 226 12.95 20.87 2.10
N GLU A 227 13.21 20.71 0.81
CA GLU A 227 14.42 21.15 0.13
C GLU A 227 14.53 22.67 0.10
N ALA A 228 13.48 23.37 -0.33
CA ALA A 228 13.45 24.83 -0.35
C ALA A 228 13.73 25.42 1.04
N ARG A 229 13.17 24.82 2.10
CA ARG A 229 13.44 25.24 3.49
C ARG A 229 14.89 24.96 3.91
N ARG A 230 15.46 23.82 3.51
CA ARG A 230 16.85 23.45 3.82
C ARG A 230 17.86 24.35 3.09
N GLN A 231 17.68 24.55 1.80
CA GLN A 231 18.56 25.35 0.93
C GLN A 231 18.55 26.83 1.33
N LEU A 232 17.36 27.40 1.53
CA LEU A 232 17.21 28.83 1.82
C LEU A 232 17.19 29.17 3.31
N LYS A 233 17.17 28.14 4.18
CA LYS A 233 16.96 28.27 5.64
C LYS A 233 15.68 29.03 5.99
N VAL A 234 14.62 28.80 5.22
CA VAL A 234 13.30 29.45 5.38
C VAL A 234 12.46 28.68 6.41
N SER A 235 11.75 29.40 7.29
CA SER A 235 10.87 28.77 8.28
C SER A 235 9.55 28.28 7.67
N ALA A 236 8.90 27.29 8.30
CA ALA A 236 7.57 26.84 7.89
C ALA A 236 6.50 27.96 8.00
N SER A 237 6.68 28.91 8.91
CA SER A 237 5.78 30.05 9.06
C SER A 237 5.89 31.04 7.89
N ALA A 238 7.09 31.22 7.33
CA ALA A 238 7.30 32.06 6.16
C ALA A 238 6.63 31.47 4.90
N VAL A 239 6.71 30.14 4.71
CA VAL A 239 5.98 29.43 3.64
C VAL A 239 4.48 29.63 3.79
N LYS A 240 3.91 29.39 5.00
CA LYS A 240 2.49 29.61 5.26
C LYS A 240 2.05 31.07 5.06
N ALA A 241 2.91 32.04 5.34
CA ALA A 241 2.61 33.44 5.13
C ALA A 241 2.50 33.79 3.64
N LEU A 242 3.37 33.22 2.79
CA LEU A 242 3.30 33.39 1.34
C LEU A 242 2.09 32.67 0.74
N GLU A 243 1.76 31.47 1.24
CA GLU A 243 0.57 30.72 0.85
C GLU A 243 -0.71 31.49 1.19
N ARG A 244 -0.82 32.03 2.42
CA ARG A 244 -1.96 32.87 2.85
C ARG A 244 -2.12 34.15 2.03
N LYS A 245 -1.01 34.70 1.52
CA LYS A 245 -1.02 35.87 0.62
C LYS A 245 -1.39 35.49 -0.83
N GLY A 246 -1.59 34.21 -1.12
CA GLY A 246 -1.87 33.72 -2.47
C GLY A 246 -0.72 33.89 -3.44
N LEU A 247 0.53 33.97 -2.96
CA LEU A 247 1.73 34.11 -3.81
C LEU A 247 2.30 32.76 -4.23
N ILE A 248 2.12 31.74 -3.39
CA ILE A 248 2.52 30.35 -3.66
C ILE A 248 1.36 29.40 -3.40
N ARG A 249 1.38 28.24 -4.06
CA ARG A 249 0.50 27.09 -3.77
C ARG A 249 1.33 25.95 -3.19
N VAL A 250 0.72 25.19 -2.29
CA VAL A 250 1.31 23.98 -1.75
C VAL A 250 0.49 22.79 -2.23
N GLU A 251 1.07 22.02 -3.16
CA GLU A 251 0.45 20.82 -3.70
C GLU A 251 1.13 19.58 -3.14
N ARG A 252 0.35 18.57 -2.79
CA ARG A 252 0.89 17.28 -2.32
C ARG A 252 1.04 16.35 -3.51
N LEU A 253 2.27 16.20 -3.99
CA LEU A 253 2.59 15.32 -5.11
C LEU A 253 3.03 13.94 -4.60
N ARG A 254 2.65 12.88 -5.33
CA ARG A 254 3.15 11.52 -5.08
C ARG A 254 4.61 11.44 -5.54
N VAL A 255 5.48 11.01 -4.63
CA VAL A 255 6.90 10.78 -4.88
C VAL A 255 7.17 9.29 -4.74
N HIS A 256 7.80 8.71 -5.76
CA HIS A 256 8.24 7.32 -5.76
C HIS A 256 9.48 7.15 -4.88
N ARG A 257 9.48 6.17 -3.97
CA ARG A 257 10.66 5.79 -3.20
C ARG A 257 11.49 4.80 -4.01
N ASP A 258 12.29 5.32 -4.94
CA ASP A 258 13.17 4.50 -5.77
C ASP A 258 14.36 3.96 -4.95
N PRO A 259 14.43 2.63 -4.69
CA PRO A 259 15.53 2.04 -3.95
C PRO A 259 16.85 2.12 -4.71
N LEU A 260 16.84 2.34 -6.03
CA LEU A 260 18.01 2.38 -6.90
C LEU A 260 18.55 3.79 -7.14
N ALA A 261 17.88 4.83 -6.63
CA ALA A 261 18.24 6.23 -6.88
C ALA A 261 19.68 6.61 -6.48
N HIS A 262 20.30 5.85 -5.59
CA HIS A 262 21.67 6.05 -5.12
C HIS A 262 22.73 5.38 -6.00
N LEU A 263 22.34 4.54 -6.96
CA LEU A 263 23.25 3.84 -7.84
C LEU A 263 23.56 4.69 -9.08
N ALA A 264 24.85 4.89 -9.37
CA ALA A 264 25.29 5.45 -10.64
C ALA A 264 25.18 4.38 -11.74
N LEU A 265 24.02 4.32 -12.40
CA LEU A 265 23.74 3.37 -13.46
C LEU A 265 24.27 3.89 -14.79
N ILE A 266 25.19 3.16 -15.41
CA ILE A 266 25.74 3.46 -16.72
C ILE A 266 25.15 2.44 -17.70
N PRO A 267 24.35 2.84 -18.71
CA PRO A 267 23.79 1.91 -19.66
C PRO A 267 24.86 1.07 -20.36
N THR A 268 24.64 -0.24 -20.45
CA THR A 268 25.57 -1.17 -21.10
C THR A 268 24.96 -1.83 -22.32
N ALA A 269 25.77 -1.90 -23.39
CA ALA A 269 25.45 -2.69 -24.58
C ALA A 269 25.60 -4.19 -24.29
N PRO A 270 24.79 -5.07 -24.92
CA PRO A 270 24.97 -6.50 -24.76
C PRO A 270 26.28 -6.94 -25.44
N PRO A 271 27.14 -7.74 -24.79
CA PRO A 271 28.31 -8.33 -25.44
C PRO A 271 27.90 -9.31 -26.54
N GLU A 272 28.78 -9.57 -27.50
CA GLU A 272 28.57 -10.64 -28.48
C GLU A 272 28.51 -12.02 -27.80
N LEU A 273 27.65 -12.90 -28.32
CA LEU A 273 27.52 -14.25 -27.79
C LEU A 273 28.61 -15.15 -28.35
N THR A 274 29.08 -16.09 -27.54
CA THR A 274 29.90 -17.20 -28.05
C THR A 274 29.03 -18.18 -28.84
N SER A 275 29.63 -19.03 -29.67
CA SER A 275 28.91 -20.07 -30.40
C SER A 275 28.08 -20.99 -29.49
N ASP A 276 28.58 -21.33 -28.31
CA ASP A 276 27.86 -22.12 -27.31
C ASP A 276 26.64 -21.38 -26.75
N GLN A 277 26.79 -20.09 -26.48
CA GLN A 277 25.70 -19.24 -26.01
C GLN A 277 24.65 -19.02 -27.10
N GLU A 278 25.06 -18.86 -28.37
CA GLU A 278 24.14 -18.75 -29.50
C GLU A 278 23.31 -20.02 -29.67
N ARG A 279 23.96 -21.19 -29.61
CA ARG A 279 23.27 -22.49 -29.66
C ARG A 279 22.24 -22.64 -28.53
N ALA A 280 22.58 -22.19 -27.31
CA ALA A 280 21.64 -22.19 -26.20
C ALA A 280 20.54 -21.12 -26.37
N TRP A 281 20.86 -19.97 -26.96
CA TRP A 281 19.95 -18.83 -27.10
C TRP A 281 18.85 -19.06 -28.13
N LEU A 282 19.16 -19.70 -29.26
CA LEU A 282 18.22 -19.94 -30.36
C LEU A 282 16.88 -20.57 -29.89
N PRO A 283 16.86 -21.73 -29.21
CA PRO A 283 15.60 -22.34 -28.77
C PRO A 283 14.86 -21.49 -27.73
N LEU A 284 15.58 -20.78 -26.84
CA LEU A 284 14.95 -19.85 -25.90
C LEU A 284 14.24 -18.70 -26.63
N ARG A 285 14.90 -18.08 -27.62
CA ARG A 285 14.34 -16.97 -28.40
C ARG A 285 13.08 -17.41 -29.14
N GLU A 286 13.12 -18.58 -29.78
CA GLU A 286 11.97 -19.14 -30.50
C GLU A 286 10.79 -19.38 -29.57
N ALA A 287 11.01 -19.97 -28.39
CA ALA A 287 9.95 -20.17 -27.40
C ALA A 287 9.34 -18.85 -26.89
N ILE A 288 10.16 -17.83 -26.62
CA ILE A 288 9.69 -16.49 -26.23
C ILE A 288 8.78 -15.90 -27.30
N HIS A 289 9.17 -16.03 -28.58
CA HIS A 289 8.41 -15.55 -29.73
C HIS A 289 7.09 -16.30 -29.92
N ARG A 290 7.07 -17.63 -29.72
CA ARG A 290 5.81 -18.41 -29.72
C ARG A 290 4.89 -18.00 -28.57
N GLY A 291 5.46 -17.61 -27.43
CA GLY A 291 4.69 -17.26 -26.22
C GLY A 291 4.10 -18.47 -25.51
N GLU A 292 4.66 -19.65 -25.75
CA GLU A 292 4.26 -20.91 -25.11
C GLU A 292 4.99 -21.06 -23.77
N GLY A 293 4.32 -21.62 -22.75
CA GLY A 293 4.80 -21.75 -21.37
C GLY A 293 5.89 -22.81 -21.19
N ASP A 294 6.92 -22.78 -22.04
CA ASP A 294 8.01 -23.76 -22.07
C ASP A 294 8.93 -23.63 -20.85
N VAL A 295 9.45 -24.77 -20.38
CA VAL A 295 10.40 -24.85 -19.26
C VAL A 295 11.77 -25.26 -19.77
N PHE A 296 12.78 -24.43 -19.50
CA PHE A 296 14.17 -24.66 -19.91
C PHE A 296 15.10 -24.82 -18.72
N LEU A 297 16.01 -25.80 -18.80
CA LEU A 297 17.16 -25.90 -17.90
C LEU A 297 18.41 -25.36 -18.62
N LEU A 298 18.89 -24.18 -18.21
CA LEU A 298 20.16 -23.64 -18.70
C LEU A 298 21.32 -24.11 -17.82
N HIS A 299 21.96 -25.21 -18.23
CA HIS A 299 23.09 -25.78 -17.49
C HIS A 299 24.44 -25.20 -17.91
N GLY A 300 25.27 -24.83 -16.94
CA GLY A 300 26.64 -24.37 -17.19
C GLY A 300 27.34 -23.93 -15.90
N VAL A 301 28.67 -23.96 -15.89
CA VAL A 301 29.48 -23.52 -14.74
C VAL A 301 29.40 -22.01 -14.50
N THR A 302 29.84 -21.54 -13.33
CA THR A 302 30.00 -20.09 -13.08
C THR A 302 30.94 -19.48 -14.11
N GLY A 303 30.63 -18.28 -14.61
CA GLY A 303 31.42 -17.62 -15.65
C GLY A 303 31.08 -18.03 -17.09
N SER A 304 30.29 -19.08 -17.33
CA SER A 304 29.86 -19.47 -18.69
C SER A 304 28.92 -18.48 -19.38
N GLY A 305 28.51 -17.41 -18.68
CA GLY A 305 27.66 -16.35 -19.22
C GLY A 305 26.15 -16.63 -19.18
N LYS A 306 25.67 -17.55 -18.34
CA LYS A 306 24.22 -17.79 -18.14
C LYS A 306 23.42 -16.50 -17.87
N THR A 307 23.98 -15.61 -17.05
CA THR A 307 23.37 -14.30 -16.75
C THR A 307 23.14 -13.46 -18.01
N GLU A 308 24.03 -13.54 -19.00
CA GLU A 308 23.84 -12.81 -20.26
C GLU A 308 22.64 -13.36 -21.05
N LEU A 309 22.47 -14.68 -21.08
CA LEU A 309 21.28 -15.29 -21.69
C LEU A 309 20.00 -14.90 -20.96
N TYR A 310 20.01 -14.77 -19.63
CA TYR A 310 18.88 -14.23 -18.88
C TYR A 310 18.57 -12.77 -19.27
N LEU A 311 19.59 -11.90 -19.34
CA LEU A 311 19.41 -10.50 -19.73
C LEU A 311 18.87 -10.38 -21.17
N ARG A 312 19.30 -11.25 -22.08
CA ARG A 312 18.76 -11.30 -23.45
C ARG A 312 17.32 -11.79 -23.49
N ALA A 313 16.99 -12.84 -22.74
CA ALA A 313 15.61 -13.32 -22.61
C ALA A 313 14.67 -12.24 -22.09
N LEU A 314 15.12 -11.48 -21.08
CA LEU A 314 14.38 -10.34 -20.54
C LEU A 314 14.22 -9.23 -21.58
N ALA A 315 15.29 -8.85 -22.28
CA ALA A 315 15.22 -7.83 -23.31
C ALA A 315 14.23 -8.19 -24.43
N GLU A 316 14.22 -9.45 -24.87
CA GLU A 316 13.29 -9.95 -25.88
C GLU A 316 11.85 -9.98 -25.38
N THR A 317 11.64 -10.42 -24.14
CA THR A 317 10.29 -10.43 -23.52
C THR A 317 9.75 -9.00 -23.39
N ILE A 318 10.62 -8.08 -22.98
CA ILE A 318 10.30 -6.68 -22.73
C ILE A 318 10.07 -5.91 -24.05
N SER A 319 10.77 -6.25 -25.14
CA SER A 319 10.58 -5.63 -26.46
C SER A 319 9.19 -5.94 -27.04
N GLN A 320 8.60 -7.07 -26.66
CA GLN A 320 7.22 -7.47 -26.99
C GLN A 320 6.16 -6.81 -26.08
N GLY A 321 6.54 -5.86 -25.22
CA GLY A 321 5.63 -5.17 -24.31
C GLY A 321 5.18 -6.00 -23.10
N ARG A 322 5.80 -7.17 -22.86
CA ARG A 322 5.53 -8.01 -21.70
C ARG A 322 6.40 -7.61 -20.50
N LYS A 323 6.06 -8.13 -19.32
CA LYS A 323 6.85 -8.02 -18.09
C LYS A 323 7.58 -9.33 -17.81
N ALA A 324 8.61 -9.28 -16.97
CA ALA A 324 9.35 -10.46 -16.56
C ALA A 324 9.77 -10.40 -15.08
N ILE A 325 9.91 -11.57 -14.46
CA ILE A 325 10.32 -11.73 -13.06
C ILE A 325 11.61 -12.53 -13.04
N VAL A 326 12.58 -12.08 -12.24
CA VAL A 326 13.84 -12.80 -12.00
C VAL A 326 13.91 -13.11 -10.52
N LEU A 327 13.88 -14.40 -10.20
CA LEU A 327 14.04 -14.87 -8.82
C LEU A 327 15.50 -15.26 -8.59
N VAL A 328 16.10 -14.70 -7.55
CA VAL A 328 17.46 -15.02 -7.12
C VAL A 328 17.45 -15.45 -5.65
N PRO A 329 18.40 -16.29 -5.20
CA PRO A 329 18.60 -16.53 -3.78
C PRO A 329 18.81 -15.21 -3.02
N GLU A 330 18.33 -15.12 -1.78
CA GLU A 330 18.42 -13.88 -0.98
C GLU A 330 19.85 -13.33 -0.89
N ILE A 331 20.84 -14.23 -0.72
CA ILE A 331 22.27 -13.89 -0.64
C ILE A 331 22.87 -13.40 -1.97
N ALA A 332 22.21 -13.67 -3.11
CA ALA A 332 22.70 -13.35 -4.44
C ALA A 332 22.24 -11.96 -4.94
N LEU A 333 21.32 -11.31 -4.21
CA LEU A 333 20.84 -9.97 -4.52
C LEU A 333 21.83 -8.89 -4.04
N THR A 334 23.05 -8.96 -4.57
CA THR A 334 24.12 -8.00 -4.27
C THR A 334 23.91 -6.72 -5.07
N PRO A 335 24.47 -5.57 -4.61
CA PRO A 335 24.46 -4.32 -5.39
C PRO A 335 25.04 -4.48 -6.80
N GLN A 336 26.00 -5.39 -6.99
CA GLN A 336 26.59 -5.69 -8.30
C GLN A 336 25.58 -6.37 -9.23
N THR A 337 24.84 -7.37 -8.73
CA THR A 337 23.77 -8.02 -9.50
C THR A 337 22.71 -6.99 -9.86
N ILE A 338 22.20 -6.23 -8.89
CA ILE A 338 21.18 -5.20 -9.12
C ILE A 338 21.66 -4.18 -10.15
N SER A 339 22.87 -3.64 -9.97
CA SER A 339 23.46 -2.66 -10.89
C SER A 339 23.56 -3.21 -12.31
N ARG A 340 23.93 -4.49 -12.50
CA ARG A 340 23.99 -5.11 -13.82
C ARG A 340 22.63 -5.14 -14.52
N PHE A 341 21.56 -5.53 -13.82
CA PHE A 341 20.20 -5.53 -14.38
C PHE A 341 19.68 -4.11 -14.62
N ALA A 342 19.86 -3.22 -13.66
CA ALA A 342 19.40 -1.83 -13.75
C ALA A 342 20.15 -1.02 -14.83
N SER A 343 21.43 -1.33 -15.07
CA SER A 343 22.23 -0.77 -16.17
C SER A 343 21.76 -1.28 -17.53
N ARG A 344 21.30 -2.54 -17.61
CA ARG A 344 20.73 -3.13 -18.83
C ARG A 344 19.33 -2.57 -19.14
N PHE A 345 18.55 -2.25 -18.10
CA PHE A 345 17.17 -1.78 -18.21
C PHE A 345 16.92 -0.49 -17.39
N PRO A 346 17.47 0.66 -17.80
CA PRO A 346 17.36 1.90 -17.03
C PRO A 346 15.89 2.27 -16.76
N GLN A 347 15.56 2.58 -15.50
CA GLN A 347 14.21 2.98 -15.03
C GLN A 347 13.10 1.94 -15.28
N ARG A 348 13.45 0.68 -15.56
CA ARG A 348 12.49 -0.40 -15.86
C ARG A 348 12.63 -1.61 -14.93
N VAL A 349 13.43 -1.50 -13.87
CA VAL A 349 13.68 -2.58 -12.91
C VAL A 349 13.03 -2.22 -11.59
N ALA A 350 12.15 -3.12 -11.14
CA ALA A 350 11.69 -3.15 -9.76
C ALA A 350 12.51 -4.17 -8.97
N VAL A 351 12.91 -3.85 -7.74
CA VAL A 351 13.71 -4.73 -6.87
C VAL A 351 12.99 -4.93 -5.55
N LEU A 352 12.79 -6.18 -5.16
CA LEU A 352 12.15 -6.55 -3.90
C LEU A 352 13.14 -7.33 -3.00
N HIS A 353 13.40 -6.82 -1.80
CA HIS A 353 14.23 -7.51 -0.80
C HIS A 353 13.85 -7.17 0.65
N SER A 354 14.27 -8.02 1.59
CA SER A 354 13.92 -7.94 3.01
C SER A 354 14.32 -6.61 3.70
N ARG A 355 15.37 -5.93 3.21
CA ARG A 355 15.81 -4.63 3.75
C ARG A 355 15.01 -3.41 3.29
N LEU A 356 14.07 -3.56 2.35
CA LEU A 356 13.24 -2.44 1.92
C LEU A 356 12.27 -2.06 3.03
N SER A 357 12.07 -0.76 3.22
CA SER A 357 10.99 -0.28 4.06
C SER A 357 9.64 -0.72 3.48
N PRO A 358 8.59 -0.88 4.30
CA PRO A 358 7.25 -1.20 3.80
C PRO A 358 6.76 -0.22 2.73
N GLY A 359 7.20 1.04 2.82
CA GLY A 359 6.91 2.07 1.84
C GLY A 359 7.55 1.83 0.47
N GLU A 360 8.82 1.46 0.43
CA GLU A 360 9.51 1.10 -0.81
C GLU A 360 8.87 -0.14 -1.43
N GLN A 361 8.63 -1.18 -0.62
CA GLN A 361 7.93 -2.39 -1.10
C GLN A 361 6.55 -2.08 -1.70
N PHE A 362 5.83 -1.08 -1.16
CA PHE A 362 4.55 -0.63 -1.70
C PHE A 362 4.66 0.10 -3.04
N ASP A 363 5.76 0.84 -3.26
CA ASP A 363 5.96 1.54 -4.53
C ASP A 363 6.44 0.58 -5.64
N GLU A 364 7.15 -0.48 -5.27
CA GLU A 364 7.65 -1.53 -6.16
C GLU A 364 6.59 -2.59 -6.54
N TRP A 365 5.57 -2.78 -5.70
CA TRP A 365 4.39 -3.62 -5.96
C TRP A 365 3.41 -2.88 -6.87
#